data_AF-A0A662JEK1-F1
#
_entry.id   AF-A0A662JEK1-F1
#
_cell.length_a   1.000
_cell.length_b   1.000
_cell.length_c   1.000
_cell.angle_alpha   90.00
_cell.angle_beta   90.00
_cell.angle_gamma   90.00
#
_symmetry.space_group_name_H-M   'P 1'
#
loop_
_entity.id
_entity.type
_entity.pdbx_description
1 polymer ?
#
loop_
_entity_poly.entity_id
_entity_poly.type
_entity_poly.pdbx_seq_one_letter_code
_entity_poly.pdbx_strand_id
1 'polypeptide(L)'
;MKYSAKEVAEAMASEGLEPALIKRVLINLGFSNDEAVRAVARACIIMGRKIEQDRSQDFPQLAELVKKYDTTLSSLTRDVEEIKASLTLPTVKDVETIERRVSVLESKVNALIDLLSDYAPMIIEKVRARGQYDT
;
A
#
# COMPACT_ATOMS: atom_id res chain seq x y z
N MET A 1 -8.89 40.90 -42.69
CA MET A 1 -10.01 40.16 -42.08
C MET A 1 -10.00 40.47 -40.59
N LYS A 2 -11.09 41.01 -40.02
CA LYS A 2 -11.18 41.24 -38.57
C LYS A 2 -11.82 39.99 -37.96
N TYR A 3 -11.00 39.11 -37.38
CA TYR A 3 -11.53 37.98 -36.60
C TYR A 3 -12.32 38.50 -35.41
N SER A 4 -13.47 37.90 -35.14
CA SER A 4 -14.31 38.30 -34.00
C SER A 4 -13.72 37.77 -32.69
N ALA A 5 -13.97 38.48 -31.57
CA ALA A 5 -13.54 38.02 -30.24
C ALA A 5 -14.00 36.58 -29.93
N LYS A 6 -15.14 36.16 -30.52
CA LYS A 6 -15.70 34.81 -30.36
C LYS A 6 -14.85 33.76 -31.05
N GLU A 7 -14.52 33.96 -32.32
CA GLU A 7 -13.70 33.02 -33.10
C GLU A 7 -12.32 32.84 -32.47
N VAL A 8 -11.72 33.93 -32.00
CA VAL A 8 -10.43 33.89 -31.30
C VAL A 8 -10.55 33.14 -29.98
N ALA A 9 -11.60 33.40 -29.18
CA ALA A 9 -11.82 32.70 -27.92
C ALA A 9 -12.08 31.20 -28.11
N GLU A 10 -12.86 30.83 -29.13
CA GLU A 10 -13.17 29.44 -29.46
C GLU A 10 -11.93 28.68 -29.95
N ALA A 11 -11.12 29.29 -30.83
CA ALA A 11 -9.86 28.72 -31.27
C ALA A 11 -8.86 28.54 -30.12
N MET A 12 -8.76 29.52 -29.22
CA MET A 12 -7.89 29.39 -28.05
C MET A 12 -8.38 28.34 -27.06
N ALA A 13 -9.70 28.24 -26.87
CA ALA A 13 -10.28 27.23 -26.00
C ALA A 13 -10.10 25.82 -26.58
N SER A 14 -10.16 25.64 -27.92
CA SER A 14 -9.88 24.35 -28.56
C SER A 14 -8.43 23.89 -28.42
N GLU A 15 -7.49 24.83 -28.32
CA GLU A 15 -6.07 24.55 -28.02
C GLU A 15 -5.83 24.31 -26.52
N GLY A 16 -6.88 24.31 -25.68
CA GLY A 16 -6.78 24.02 -24.25
C GLY A 16 -6.27 25.16 -23.38
N LEU A 17 -6.29 26.41 -23.87
CA LEU A 17 -5.87 27.57 -23.08
C LEU A 17 -6.85 27.89 -21.95
N GLU A 18 -6.31 28.31 -20.82
CA GLU A 18 -7.11 28.64 -19.64
C GLU A 18 -7.99 29.89 -19.87
N PRO A 19 -9.27 29.91 -19.43
CA PRO A 19 -10.20 31.02 -19.65
C PRO A 19 -9.66 32.40 -19.23
N ALA A 20 -8.89 32.46 -18.14
CA ALA A 20 -8.25 33.68 -17.66
C ALA A 20 -7.20 34.22 -18.63
N LEU A 21 -6.45 33.31 -19.28
CA LEU A 21 -5.44 33.65 -20.28
C LEU A 21 -6.11 34.13 -21.57
N ILE A 22 -7.16 33.44 -22.03
CA ILE A 22 -7.94 33.83 -23.21
C ILE A 22 -8.51 35.25 -23.01
N LYS A 23 -9.10 35.54 -21.84
CA LYS A 23 -9.61 36.88 -21.52
C LYS A 23 -8.52 37.95 -21.63
N ARG A 24 -7.32 37.68 -21.08
CA ARG A 24 -6.19 38.60 -21.13
C ARG A 24 -5.73 38.86 -22.57
N VAL A 25 -5.67 37.82 -23.39
CA VAL A 25 -5.27 37.95 -24.80
C VAL A 25 -6.30 38.75 -25.58
N LEU A 26 -7.59 38.53 -25.38
CA LEU A 26 -8.64 39.32 -26.03
C LEU A 26 -8.58 40.81 -25.67
N ILE A 27 -8.32 41.13 -24.40
CA ILE A 27 -8.14 42.52 -23.97
C ILE A 27 -6.90 43.13 -24.65
N ASN A 28 -5.79 42.40 -24.73
CA ASN A 28 -4.57 42.85 -25.40
C ASN A 28 -4.74 43.04 -26.92
N LEU A 29 -5.65 42.29 -27.54
CA LEU A 29 -6.02 42.44 -28.94
C LEU A 29 -6.95 43.65 -29.20
N GLY A 30 -7.33 44.37 -28.14
CA GLY A 30 -8.15 45.59 -28.23
C GLY A 30 -9.65 45.36 -28.09
N PHE A 31 -10.10 44.18 -27.66
CA PHE A 31 -11.51 43.94 -27.36
C PHE A 31 -11.89 44.52 -26.00
N SER A 32 -13.13 45.00 -25.87
CA SER A 32 -13.62 45.49 -24.58
C SER A 32 -13.71 44.37 -23.55
N ASN A 33 -13.58 44.71 -22.26
CA ASN A 33 -13.65 43.72 -21.17
C ASN A 33 -14.98 42.94 -21.21
N ASP A 34 -16.10 43.59 -21.53
CA ASP A 34 -17.42 42.97 -21.64
C ASP A 34 -17.54 42.01 -22.84
N GLU A 35 -16.85 42.30 -23.95
CA GLU A 35 -16.79 41.40 -25.10
C GLU A 35 -15.91 40.19 -24.82
N ALA A 36 -14.74 40.41 -24.18
CA ALA A 36 -13.83 39.34 -23.80
C ALA A 36 -14.48 38.35 -22.83
N VAL A 37 -15.19 38.85 -21.81
CA VAL A 37 -15.92 38.00 -20.85
C VAL A 37 -17.01 37.19 -21.54
N ARG A 38 -17.81 37.80 -22.42
CA ARG A 38 -18.88 37.11 -23.15
C ARG A 38 -18.35 36.06 -24.12
N ALA A 39 -17.23 36.33 -24.79
CA ALA A 39 -16.61 35.39 -25.72
C ALA A 39 -16.05 34.17 -24.98
N VAL A 40 -15.33 34.38 -23.87
CA VAL A 40 -14.77 33.31 -23.03
C VAL A 40 -15.87 32.42 -22.44
N ALA A 41 -16.94 33.03 -21.90
CA ALA A 41 -18.06 32.26 -21.34
C ALA A 41 -18.71 31.34 -22.38
N ARG A 42 -18.90 31.83 -23.61
CA ARG A 42 -19.45 31.02 -24.71
C ARG A 42 -18.51 29.89 -25.12
N ALA A 43 -17.22 30.17 -25.27
CA ALA A 43 -16.22 29.17 -25.64
C ALA A 43 -16.17 28.03 -24.60
N CYS A 44 -16.24 28.36 -23.30
CA CYS A 44 -16.27 27.36 -22.23
C CYS A 44 -17.53 26.47 -22.28
N ILE A 45 -18.71 27.04 -22.56
CA ILE A 45 -19.97 26.28 -22.66
C ILE A 45 -19.94 25.31 -23.85
N ILE A 46 -19.41 25.76 -25.00
CA ILE A 46 -19.34 24.94 -26.22
C ILE A 46 -18.32 23.80 -26.03
N MET A 47 -17.16 24.09 -25.45
CA MET A 47 -16.15 23.08 -25.14
C MET A 47 -16.63 22.07 -24.08
N GLY A 48 -17.30 22.54 -23.03
CA GLY A 48 -17.89 21.65 -22.01
C GLY A 48 -18.88 20.65 -22.63
N ARG A 49 -19.73 21.10 -23.55
CA ARG A 49 -20.64 20.20 -24.29
C ARG A 49 -19.93 19.23 -25.23
N LYS A 50 -18.86 19.66 -25.91
CA LYS A 50 -18.06 18.75 -26.76
C LYS A 50 -17.39 17.64 -25.96
N ILE A 51 -16.84 17.97 -24.78
CA ILE A 51 -16.19 16.98 -23.91
C ILE A 51 -17.19 15.93 -23.40
N GLU A 52 -18.43 16.32 -23.10
CA GLU A 52 -19.48 15.37 -22.70
C GLU A 52 -19.97 14.49 -23.86
N GLN A 53 -19.97 15.03 -25.08
CA GLN A 53 -20.37 14.28 -26.28
C GLN A 53 -19.29 13.30 -26.77
N ASP A 54 -18.01 13.67 -26.68
CA ASP A 54 -16.90 12.77 -27.05
C ASP A 54 -16.72 11.64 -26.01
N ARG A 55 -16.94 11.92 -24.72
CA ARG A 55 -16.89 10.91 -23.64
C ARG A 55 -17.95 9.81 -23.75
N SER A 56 -19.01 10.03 -24.51
CA SER A 56 -20.09 9.05 -24.67
C SER A 56 -19.91 8.14 -25.90
N GLN A 57 -18.92 8.38 -26.77
CA GLN A 57 -18.69 7.56 -27.97
C GLN A 57 -17.38 6.78 -27.99
N ASP A 58 -16.34 7.23 -27.27
CA ASP A 58 -15.07 6.52 -27.15
C ASP A 58 -14.96 6.03 -25.69
N PHE A 59 -15.14 4.77 -25.30
CA PHE A 59 -14.16 3.69 -25.44
C PHE A 59 -14.76 2.42 -24.77
N PRO A 60 -15.52 1.57 -25.48
CA PRO A 60 -15.98 0.29 -24.92
C PRO A 60 -14.82 -0.61 -24.48
N GLN A 61 -13.67 -0.47 -25.13
CA GLN A 61 -12.43 -1.20 -24.81
C GLN A 61 -11.81 -0.78 -23.46
N LEU A 62 -11.93 0.49 -23.05
CA LEU A 62 -11.46 0.92 -21.72
C LEU A 62 -12.32 0.33 -20.61
N ALA A 63 -13.64 0.29 -20.82
CA ALA A 63 -14.55 -0.29 -19.84
C ALA A 63 -14.26 -1.78 -19.61
N GLU A 64 -13.95 -2.52 -20.68
CA GLU A 64 -13.56 -3.92 -20.60
C GLU A 64 -12.19 -4.12 -19.92
N LEU A 65 -11.24 -3.21 -20.19
CA LEU A 65 -9.92 -3.23 -19.57
C LEU A 65 -10.00 -2.92 -18.07
N VAL A 66 -10.78 -1.92 -17.67
CA VAL A 66 -11.05 -1.58 -16.26
C VAL A 66 -11.68 -2.77 -15.54
N LYS A 67 -12.65 -3.43 -16.16
CA LYS A 67 -13.29 -4.63 -15.60
C LYS A 67 -12.29 -5.77 -15.39
N LYS A 68 -11.36 -5.98 -16.34
CA LYS A 68 -10.27 -6.97 -16.17
C LYS A 68 -9.36 -6.58 -15.01
N TYR A 69 -8.95 -5.32 -14.91
CA TYR A 69 -8.11 -4.85 -13.79
C TYR A 69 -8.80 -5.00 -12.43
N ASP A 70 -10.09 -4.70 -12.32
CA ASP A 70 -10.87 -4.90 -11.10
C ASP A 70 -10.94 -6.37 -10.69
N THR A 71 -11.11 -7.29 -11.64
CA THR A 71 -11.08 -8.73 -11.34
C THR A 71 -9.71 -9.19 -10.85
N THR A 72 -8.62 -8.69 -11.43
CA THR A 72 -7.26 -9.03 -10.98
C THR A 72 -6.92 -8.44 -9.61
N LEU A 73 -7.40 -7.23 -9.32
CA LEU A 73 -7.22 -6.62 -7.99
C LEU A 73 -8.03 -7.38 -6.93
N SER A 74 -9.24 -7.81 -7.27
CA SER A 74 -10.08 -8.59 -6.36
C SER A 74 -9.46 -9.95 -6.05
N SER A 75 -8.91 -10.64 -7.06
CA SER A 75 -8.22 -11.91 -6.82
C SER A 75 -6.95 -11.72 -5.99
N LEU A 76 -6.14 -10.71 -6.31
CA LEU A 76 -4.91 -10.45 -5.58
C LEU A 76 -5.18 -10.04 -4.12
N THR A 77 -6.25 -9.29 -3.87
CA THR A 77 -6.67 -8.93 -2.51
C THR A 77 -7.06 -10.17 -1.71
N ARG A 78 -7.79 -11.10 -2.33
CA ARG A 78 -8.14 -12.39 -1.72
C ARG A 78 -6.90 -13.23 -1.43
N ASP A 79 -5.97 -13.32 -2.36
CA ASP A 79 -4.71 -14.06 -2.18
C ASP A 79 -3.88 -13.45 -1.05
N VAL A 80 -3.85 -12.11 -0.92
CA VAL A 80 -3.18 -11.42 0.18
C VAL A 80 -3.86 -11.71 1.52
N GLU A 81 -5.20 -11.77 1.58
CA GLU A 81 -5.92 -12.14 2.79
C GLU A 81 -5.67 -13.60 3.19
N GLU A 82 -5.62 -14.51 2.22
CA GLU A 82 -5.32 -15.93 2.45
C GLU A 82 -3.86 -16.14 2.90
N ILE A 83 -2.92 -15.43 2.28
CA ILE A 83 -1.52 -15.38 2.68
C ILE A 83 -1.40 -14.78 4.09
N LYS A 84 -2.14 -13.72 4.41
CA LYS A 84 -2.15 -13.12 5.76
C LYS A 84 -2.75 -14.04 6.82
N ALA A 85 -3.79 -14.80 6.46
CA ALA A 85 -4.40 -15.81 7.33
C ALA A 85 -3.53 -17.06 7.50
N SER A 86 -2.62 -17.34 6.58
CA SER A 86 -1.63 -18.42 6.70
C SER A 86 -0.30 -17.96 7.32
N LEU A 87 0.02 -16.66 7.22
CA LEU A 87 1.12 -15.98 7.93
C LEU A 87 0.75 -15.50 9.33
N THR A 88 -0.45 -15.81 9.85
CA THR A 88 -0.61 -15.95 11.29
C THR A 88 0.23 -17.15 11.74
N LEU A 89 1.53 -16.90 11.82
CA LEU A 89 2.58 -17.71 12.42
C LEU A 89 2.11 -18.27 13.76
N PRO A 90 2.69 -19.39 14.24
CA PRO A 90 2.50 -19.87 15.60
C PRO A 90 2.61 -18.67 16.54
N THR A 91 1.45 -18.36 17.12
CA THR A 91 1.18 -17.12 17.82
C THR A 91 2.25 -16.92 18.89
N VAL A 92 2.54 -15.67 19.26
CA VAL A 92 3.42 -15.31 20.40
C VAL A 92 3.17 -16.19 21.65
N LYS A 93 1.94 -16.70 21.81
CA LYS A 93 1.57 -17.69 22.82
C LYS A 93 2.36 -18.99 22.76
N ASP A 94 2.64 -19.53 21.58
CA ASP A 94 3.43 -20.77 21.43
C ASP A 94 4.88 -20.53 21.84
N VAL A 95 5.43 -19.34 21.55
CA VAL A 95 6.77 -18.94 22.00
C VAL A 95 6.81 -18.84 23.53
N GLU A 96 5.85 -18.16 24.16
CA GLU A 96 5.76 -18.09 25.63
C GLU A 96 5.59 -19.48 26.27
N THR A 97 4.85 -20.38 25.63
CA THR A 97 4.64 -21.74 26.14
C THR A 97 5.92 -22.57 26.03
N ILE A 98 6.67 -22.40 24.94
CA ILE A 98 7.99 -23.00 24.76
C ILE A 98 8.98 -22.45 25.80
N GLU A 99 9.02 -21.14 26.01
CA GLU A 99 9.90 -20.49 27.00
C GLU A 99 9.64 -21.00 28.42
N ARG A 100 8.36 -21.12 28.83
CA ARG A 100 7.99 -21.69 30.14
C ARG A 100 8.47 -23.13 30.28
N ARG A 101 8.34 -23.95 29.21
CA ARG A 101 8.80 -25.34 29.23
C ARG A 101 10.33 -25.43 29.33
N VAL A 102 11.05 -24.56 28.64
CA VAL A 102 12.51 -24.45 28.72
C VAL A 102 12.94 -24.07 30.14
N SER A 103 12.33 -23.06 30.74
CA SER A 103 12.64 -22.65 32.11
C SER A 103 12.39 -23.76 33.16
N VAL A 104 11.30 -24.53 33.00
CA VAL A 104 11.04 -25.70 33.86
C VAL A 104 12.08 -26.80 33.66
N LEU A 105 12.55 -27.02 32.43
CA LEU A 105 13.61 -28.00 32.16
C LEU A 105 14.94 -27.55 32.76
N GLU A 106 15.30 -26.28 32.61
CA GLU A 106 16.53 -25.70 33.19
C GLU A 106 16.55 -25.84 34.71
N SER A 107 15.45 -25.54 35.40
CA SER A 107 15.36 -25.71 36.86
C SER A 107 15.50 -27.18 37.28
N LYS A 108 14.92 -28.13 36.53
CA LYS A 108 15.09 -29.57 36.79
C LYS A 108 16.52 -30.03 36.57
N VAL A 109 17.18 -29.54 35.52
CA VAL A 109 18.59 -29.86 35.23
C VAL A 109 19.48 -29.32 36.34
N ASN A 110 19.26 -28.08 36.80
CA ASN A 110 20.02 -27.52 37.92
C ASN A 110 19.82 -28.32 39.20
N ALA A 111 18.59 -28.69 39.54
CA ALA A 111 18.32 -29.53 40.71
C ALA A 111 19.01 -30.91 40.62
N LEU A 112 19.10 -31.50 39.43
CA LEU A 112 19.86 -32.73 39.20
C LEU A 112 21.37 -32.53 39.36
N ILE A 113 21.90 -31.40 38.90
CA ILE A 113 23.32 -31.05 39.08
C ILE A 113 23.63 -30.87 40.56
N ASP A 114 22.78 -30.18 41.32
CA ASP A 114 22.94 -29.98 42.76
C ASP A 114 22.94 -31.31 43.50
N LEU A 115 21.96 -32.17 43.19
CA LEU A 115 21.89 -33.52 43.73
C LEU A 115 23.17 -34.31 43.40
N LEU A 116 23.60 -34.34 42.14
CA LEU A 116 24.82 -35.05 41.75
C LEU A 116 26.06 -34.47 42.45
N SER A 117 26.10 -33.17 42.70
CA SER A 117 27.19 -32.51 43.43
C SER A 117 27.23 -32.94 44.90
N ASP A 118 26.08 -33.14 45.54
CA ASP A 118 25.98 -33.65 46.91
C ASP A 118 26.38 -35.14 47.00
N TYR A 119 25.99 -35.94 46.00
CA TYR A 119 26.27 -37.39 45.98
C TYR A 119 27.67 -37.73 45.46
N ALA A 120 28.30 -36.87 44.66
CA ALA A 120 29.61 -37.12 44.06
C ALA A 120 30.72 -37.41 45.10
N PRO A 121 30.88 -36.65 46.20
CA PRO A 121 31.85 -36.96 47.23
C PRO A 121 31.65 -38.36 47.85
N MET A 122 30.40 -38.73 48.13
CA MET A 122 30.08 -40.03 48.72
C MET A 122 30.37 -41.19 47.75
N ILE A 123 30.12 -41.00 46.46
CA ILE A 123 30.46 -42.00 45.42
C ILE A 123 31.98 -42.14 45.33
N ILE A 124 32.72 -41.02 45.30
CA ILE A 124 34.19 -41.02 45.27
C ILE A 124 34.76 -41.73 46.50
N GLU A 125 34.23 -41.49 47.69
CA GLU A 125 34.64 -42.19 48.91
C GLU A 125 34.36 -43.69 48.86
N LYS A 126 33.17 -44.11 48.40
CA LYS A 126 32.84 -45.54 48.27
C LYS A 126 33.73 -46.25 47.26
N VAL A 127 34.05 -45.60 46.14
CA VAL A 127 34.98 -46.14 45.13
C VAL A 127 36.40 -46.23 45.70
N ARG A 128 36.86 -45.18 46.39
CA ARG A 128 38.18 -45.17 47.06
C ARG A 128 38.28 -46.26 48.12
N ALA A 129 37.25 -46.44 48.95
CA ALA A 129 37.21 -47.47 49.97
C ALA A 129 37.32 -48.87 49.35
N ARG A 130 36.62 -49.15 48.25
CA ARG A 130 36.73 -50.44 47.54
C ARG A 130 38.12 -50.69 46.95
N GLY A 131 38.76 -49.67 46.38
CA GLY A 131 40.12 -49.79 45.83
C GLY A 131 41.22 -50.02 46.87
N GLN A 132 40.96 -49.80 48.16
CA GLN A 132 41.92 -50.04 49.25
C GLN A 132 41.85 -51.47 49.84
N TYR A 133 40.84 -52.27 49.48
CA TYR A 133 40.73 -53.68 49.93
C TYR A 133 41.20 -54.69 48.87
N ASP A 134 41.57 -54.23 47.67
CA ASP A 134 42.03 -55.08 46.54
C ASP A 134 43.56 -55.05 46.33
N THR A 135 44.34 -54.59 47.32
CA THR A 135 45.82 -54.67 47.37
C THR A 135 46.28 -55.42 48.61
#